data_AF-A0A4S2HNC5-F1
#
_entry.id   AF-A0A4S2HNC5-F1
#
_cell.length_a   1.000
_cell.length_b   1.000
_cell.length_c   1.000
_cell.angle_alpha   90.00
_cell.angle_beta   90.00
_cell.angle_gamma   90.00
#
_symmetry.space_group_name_H-M   'P 1'
#
loop_
_entity.id
_entity.type
_entity.pdbx_description
1 polymer ?
#
loop_
_entity_poly.entity_id
_entity_poly.type
_entity_poly.pdbx_seq_one_letter_code
_entity_poly.pdbx_strand_id
1 'polypeptide(L)'
;MLKTDWKAKSEDVVKHVKKGDIVGFGTGTSGNFTLKFREGYPEEQLLMEYPVALRLGIDIQDEKLCVIDLYWLMDWSPECPLEQIIPIDSGYYHITLCTRQPDSGIWGDEQTIFVYLNKLDSMPELKYFGIPTLLPQ
;
A
#
# COMPACT_ATOMS: atom_id res chain seq x y z
N MET A 1 17.70 20.31 -25.13
CA MET A 1 17.09 19.73 -23.92
C MET A 1 16.22 18.57 -24.39
N LEU A 2 16.76 17.35 -24.35
CA LEU A 2 16.03 16.16 -24.78
C LEU A 2 15.02 15.83 -23.67
N LYS A 3 13.73 16.01 -23.95
CA LYS A 3 12.67 15.38 -23.18
C LYS A 3 12.77 13.89 -23.47
N THR A 4 13.36 13.13 -22.56
CA THR A 4 13.34 11.68 -22.64
C THR A 4 11.90 11.25 -22.41
N ASP A 5 11.23 10.76 -23.45
CA ASP A 5 9.90 10.18 -23.37
C ASP A 5 9.96 8.93 -22.47
N TRP A 6 9.77 9.11 -21.17
CA TRP A 6 9.53 8.03 -20.23
C TRP A 6 8.11 7.53 -20.44
N LYS A 7 7.94 6.50 -21.29
CA LYS A 7 6.70 5.74 -21.37
C LYS A 7 6.92 4.38 -20.74
N ALA A 8 6.86 4.32 -19.41
CA ALA A 8 6.69 3.04 -18.73
C ALA A 8 5.35 2.44 -19.19
N LYS A 9 5.36 1.15 -19.55
CA LYS A 9 4.18 0.43 -20.03
C LYS A 9 3.57 -0.36 -18.88
N SER A 10 2.29 -0.73 -18.98
CA SER A 10 1.64 -1.63 -18.01
C SER A 10 2.40 -2.96 -17.81
N GLU A 11 3.15 -3.39 -18.81
CA GLU A 11 4.05 -4.55 -18.76
C GLU A 11 5.17 -4.41 -17.71
N ASP A 12 5.59 -3.17 -17.38
CA ASP A 12 6.63 -2.89 -16.39
C ASP A 12 6.12 -3.10 -14.95
N VAL A 13 4.80 -3.03 -14.71
CA VAL A 13 4.19 -3.32 -13.39
C VAL A 13 4.65 -4.67 -12.88
N VAL A 14 4.58 -5.70 -13.71
CA VAL A 14 4.89 -7.08 -13.30
C VAL A 14 6.35 -7.20 -12.88
N LYS A 15 7.25 -6.47 -13.54
CA LYS A 15 8.66 -6.42 -13.17
C LYS A 15 8.84 -5.76 -11.79
N HIS A 16 8.16 -4.65 -11.53
CA HIS A 16 8.21 -3.96 -10.25
C HIS A 16 7.58 -4.77 -9.10
N VAL A 17 6.43 -5.39 -9.34
CA VAL A 17 5.80 -6.31 -8.38
C VAL A 17 6.71 -7.49 -8.06
N LYS A 18 7.38 -8.07 -9.07
CA LYS A 18 8.36 -9.15 -8.85
C LYS A 18 9.62 -8.70 -8.13
N LYS A 19 10.05 -7.46 -8.35
CA LYS A 19 11.17 -6.83 -7.64
C LYS A 19 10.80 -6.52 -6.18
N GLY A 20 9.52 -6.26 -5.91
CA GLY A 20 9.00 -5.90 -4.59
C GLY A 20 8.99 -4.40 -4.31
N ASP A 21 9.32 -3.55 -5.30
CA ASP A 21 9.30 -2.09 -5.16
C ASP A 21 7.93 -1.47 -5.48
N ILE A 22 6.95 -2.30 -5.89
CA ILE A 22 5.53 -1.98 -5.95
C ILE A 22 4.75 -3.11 -5.31
N VAL A 23 3.79 -2.75 -4.46
CA VAL A 23 2.81 -3.68 -3.89
C VAL A 23 1.42 -3.03 -3.91
N GLY A 24 0.39 -3.85 -4.12
CA GLY A 24 -0.99 -3.39 -4.13
C GLY A 24 -1.85 -4.23 -3.20
N PHE A 25 -2.96 -3.63 -2.76
CA PHE A 25 -4.07 -4.35 -2.15
C PHE A 25 -5.38 -3.82 -2.73
N GLY A 26 -6.38 -4.70 -2.83
CA GLY A 26 -7.73 -4.32 -3.21
C GLY A 26 -8.54 -3.95 -1.97
N THR A 27 -9.27 -2.85 -2.05
CA THR A 27 -10.26 -2.51 -1.01
C THR A 27 -11.48 -3.42 -1.06
N GLY A 28 -11.74 -4.12 -2.17
CA GLY A 28 -12.89 -5.04 -2.30
C GLY A 28 -14.23 -4.35 -2.53
N THR A 29 -14.38 -3.09 -2.16
CA THR A 29 -15.54 -2.24 -2.46
C THR A 29 -15.11 -0.87 -2.98
N SER A 30 -16.02 -0.20 -3.69
CA SER A 30 -15.93 1.24 -3.95
C SER A 30 -16.25 2.02 -2.68
N GLY A 31 -15.69 3.22 -2.52
CA GLY A 31 -16.03 4.09 -1.41
C GLY A 31 -14.95 5.10 -1.08
N ASN A 32 -15.08 5.73 0.08
CA ASN A 32 -14.13 6.69 0.62
C ASN A 32 -13.26 6.01 1.66
N PHE A 33 -11.95 6.03 1.45
CA PHE A 33 -10.98 5.39 2.33
C PHE A 33 -9.99 6.42 2.87
N THR A 34 -9.82 6.43 4.18
CA THR A 34 -8.79 7.22 4.86
C THR A 34 -7.67 6.30 5.34
N LEU A 35 -6.48 6.47 4.79
CA LEU A 35 -5.27 5.75 5.23
C LEU A 35 -4.58 6.54 6.36
N LYS A 36 -4.28 5.86 7.48
CA LYS A 36 -3.60 6.44 8.64
C LYS A 36 -2.28 5.72 8.89
N PHE A 37 -1.18 6.34 8.51
CA PHE A 37 0.16 5.75 8.58
C PHE A 37 0.77 5.82 9.98
N ARG A 38 1.45 4.75 10.37
CA ARG A 38 2.11 4.57 11.67
C ARG A 38 3.38 3.74 11.51
N GLU A 39 4.32 3.89 12.43
CA GLU A 39 5.56 3.10 12.46
C GLU A 39 5.38 1.81 13.29
N GLY A 40 6.21 0.80 12.99
CA GLY A 40 6.27 -0.45 13.74
C GLY A 40 5.12 -1.41 13.42
N TYR A 41 4.73 -2.25 14.39
CA TYR A 41 3.60 -3.16 14.28
C TYR A 41 2.39 -2.65 15.06
N PRO A 42 1.16 -3.01 14.65
CA PRO A 42 -0.03 -2.72 15.45
C PRO A 42 0.05 -3.44 16.80
N GLU A 43 -0.35 -2.74 17.85
CA GLU A 43 -0.51 -3.32 19.18
C GLU A 43 -1.71 -4.29 19.21
N GLU A 44 -1.71 -5.26 20.13
CA GLU A 44 -2.79 -6.24 20.26
C GLU A 44 -4.16 -5.58 20.48
N GLN A 45 -4.20 -4.50 21.27
CA GLN A 45 -5.44 -3.75 21.51
C GLN A 45 -6.03 -3.18 20.22
N LEU A 46 -5.19 -2.67 19.33
CA LEU A 46 -5.62 -2.15 18.04
C LEU A 46 -6.11 -3.28 17.13
N LEU A 47 -5.48 -4.45 17.15
CA LEU A 47 -5.94 -5.61 16.39
C LEU A 47 -7.28 -6.15 16.89
N MET A 48 -7.59 -6.00 18.18
CA MET A 48 -8.93 -6.33 18.71
C MET A 48 -10.00 -5.36 18.21
N GLU A 49 -9.68 -4.06 18.10
CA GLU A 49 -10.62 -3.05 17.59
C GLU A 49 -10.73 -3.07 16.06
N TYR A 50 -9.64 -3.38 15.36
CA TYR A 50 -9.51 -3.42 13.89
C TYR A 50 -9.06 -4.82 13.42
N PRO A 51 -9.96 -5.84 13.50
CA PRO A 51 -9.60 -7.24 13.33
C PRO A 51 -9.38 -7.67 11.87
N VAL A 52 -9.80 -6.86 10.89
CA VAL A 52 -9.57 -7.16 9.48
C VAL A 52 -8.17 -6.68 9.12
N ALA A 53 -7.24 -7.62 8.90
CA ALA A 53 -5.84 -7.30 8.70
C ALA A 53 -5.20 -8.03 7.51
N LEU A 54 -4.27 -7.33 6.86
CA LEU A 54 -3.49 -7.84 5.74
C LEU A 54 -2.04 -7.39 5.92
N ARG A 55 -1.08 -8.32 5.75
CA ARG A 55 0.35 -8.02 5.82
C ARG A 55 1.03 -8.24 4.48
N LEU A 56 1.78 -7.25 4.03
CA LEU A 56 2.49 -7.21 2.75
C LEU A 56 3.97 -6.90 2.99
N GLY A 57 4.79 -7.09 1.96
CA GLY A 57 6.20 -6.70 1.93
C GLY A 57 6.46 -5.67 0.83
N ILE A 58 7.34 -4.71 1.09
CA ILE A 58 7.82 -3.75 0.09
C ILE A 58 9.31 -3.47 0.28
N ASP A 59 9.99 -3.19 -0.83
CA ASP A 59 11.36 -2.71 -0.89
C ASP A 59 11.37 -1.21 -1.25
N ILE A 60 11.76 -0.35 -0.30
CA ILE A 60 11.87 1.11 -0.46
C ILE A 60 13.28 1.47 -0.89
N GLN A 61 13.42 2.22 -1.99
CA GLN A 61 14.72 2.53 -2.60
C GLN A 61 15.10 4.03 -2.53
N ASP A 62 14.14 4.94 -2.68
CA ASP A 62 14.38 6.38 -2.86
C ASP A 62 13.97 7.23 -1.63
N GLU A 63 14.09 6.67 -0.43
CA GLU A 63 13.72 7.32 0.84
C GLU A 63 12.29 7.91 0.87
N LYS A 64 11.39 7.31 0.09
CA LYS A 64 10.00 7.71 -0.03
C LYS A 64 9.09 6.55 -0.38
N LEU A 65 7.89 6.58 0.18
CA LEU A 65 6.78 5.70 -0.20
C LEU A 65 5.71 6.53 -0.89
N CYS A 66 5.40 6.18 -2.14
CA CYS A 66 4.30 6.76 -2.90
C CYS A 66 3.04 5.90 -2.71
N VAL A 67 1.92 6.53 -2.39
CA VAL A 67 0.64 5.83 -2.13
C VAL A 67 -0.39 6.31 -3.15
N ILE A 68 -0.59 5.51 -4.20
CA ILE A 68 -1.36 5.91 -5.37
C ILE A 68 -2.52 4.96 -5.64
N ASP A 69 -3.61 5.48 -6.18
CA ASP A 69 -4.71 4.67 -6.69
C ASP A 69 -4.27 3.91 -7.96
N LEU A 70 -4.77 2.69 -8.15
CA LEU A 70 -4.50 1.86 -9.32
C LEU A 70 -4.85 2.57 -10.63
N TYR A 71 -5.89 3.39 -10.68
CA TYR A 71 -6.24 4.14 -11.88
C TYR A 71 -5.19 5.16 -12.29
N TRP A 72 -4.34 5.60 -11.37
CA TRP A 72 -3.20 6.45 -11.71
C TRP A 72 -2.08 5.69 -12.42
N LEU A 73 -2.00 4.38 -12.25
CA LEU A 73 -1.10 3.53 -13.04
C LEU A 73 -1.58 3.35 -14.49
N MET A 74 -2.72 3.92 -14.89
CA MET A 74 -3.09 3.99 -16.32
C MET A 74 -2.29 5.03 -17.09
N ASP A 75 -1.71 6.02 -16.41
CA ASP A 75 -0.76 6.99 -16.97
C ASP A 75 0.50 7.00 -16.11
N TRP A 76 1.53 6.25 -16.52
CA TRP A 76 2.77 6.06 -15.77
C TRP A 76 3.60 7.34 -15.71
N SER A 77 3.21 8.23 -14.81
CA SER A 77 3.99 9.42 -14.47
C SER A 77 4.95 9.10 -13.32
N PRO A 78 6.21 9.58 -13.39
CA PRO A 78 7.09 9.59 -12.23
C PRO A 78 6.68 10.63 -11.18
N GLU A 79 5.73 11.51 -11.50
CA GLU A 79 5.22 12.53 -10.59
C GLU A 79 4.14 11.93 -9.67
N CYS A 80 4.41 11.94 -8.37
CA CYS A 80 3.44 11.65 -7.31
C CYS A 80 3.19 12.96 -6.54
N PRO A 81 1.93 13.38 -6.34
CA PRO A 81 1.62 14.55 -5.53
C PRO A 81 2.17 14.43 -4.11
N LEU A 82 2.62 15.56 -3.57
CA LEU A 82 3.36 15.61 -2.31
C LEU A 82 2.55 15.03 -1.14
N GLU A 83 1.23 15.21 -1.15
CA GLU A 83 0.30 14.68 -0.15
C GLU A 83 0.17 13.14 -0.18
N GLN A 84 0.61 12.50 -1.25
CA GLN A 84 0.64 11.04 -1.42
C GLN A 84 2.06 10.45 -1.28
N ILE A 85 3.02 11.28 -0.87
CA ILE A 85 4.39 10.87 -0.58
C ILE A 85 4.62 10.86 0.92
N ILE A 86 5.11 9.73 1.42
CA ILE A 86 5.53 9.56 2.81
C ILE A 86 7.06 9.48 2.82
N PRO A 87 7.76 10.44 3.47
CA PRO A 87 9.19 10.33 3.72
C PRO A 87 9.46 9.14 4.64
N ILE A 88 10.36 8.25 4.23
CA ILE A 88 10.69 7.03 4.98
C ILE A 88 12.03 6.49 4.50
N ASP A 89 12.90 6.01 5.39
CA ASP A 89 14.20 5.47 4.99
C ASP A 89 14.06 4.33 3.95
N SER A 90 15.08 4.20 3.10
CA SER A 90 15.23 3.03 2.25
C SER A 90 15.42 1.74 3.07
N GLY A 91 14.97 0.62 2.50
CA GLY A 91 15.04 -0.71 3.09
C GLY A 91 13.78 -1.52 2.86
N TYR A 92 13.76 -2.73 3.43
CA TYR A 92 12.61 -3.62 3.36
C TYR A 92 11.64 -3.33 4.50
N TYR A 93 10.34 -3.38 4.20
CA TYR A 93 9.29 -3.11 5.18
C TYR A 93 8.20 -4.18 5.12
N HIS A 94 7.68 -4.54 6.29
CA HIS A 94 6.31 -5.03 6.39
C HIS A 94 5.34 -3.85 6.35
N ILE A 95 4.31 -3.97 5.51
CA ILE A 95 3.13 -3.12 5.55
C ILE A 95 2.01 -3.94 6.21
N THR A 96 1.56 -3.55 7.40
CA THR A 96 0.38 -4.16 8.04
C THR A 96 -0.80 -3.22 7.95
N LEU A 97 -1.81 -3.62 7.19
CA LEU A 97 -3.09 -2.94 7.03
C LEU A 97 -4.05 -3.48 8.10
N CYS A 98 -4.73 -2.61 8.83
CA CYS A 98 -5.75 -2.99 9.81
C CYS A 98 -7.00 -2.13 9.63
N THR A 99 -8.18 -2.75 9.63
CA THR A 99 -9.46 -2.06 9.52
C THR A 99 -10.59 -2.80 10.27
N ARG A 100 -11.76 -2.16 10.36
CA ARG A 100 -12.99 -2.72 10.94
C ARG A 100 -14.18 -2.23 10.13
N GLN A 101 -15.34 -2.87 10.30
CA GLN A 101 -16.55 -2.36 9.68
C GLN A 101 -16.84 -0.94 10.20
N PRO A 102 -17.15 0.03 9.32
CA PRO A 102 -17.54 1.36 9.75
C PRO A 102 -18.80 1.32 10.61
N ASP A 103 -19.03 2.36 11.39
CA ASP A 103 -20.20 2.44 12.29
C ASP A 103 -21.53 2.45 11.52
N SER A 104 -21.51 2.84 10.24
CA SER A 104 -22.65 2.73 9.32
C SER A 104 -23.01 1.29 8.95
N GLY A 105 -22.12 0.33 9.20
CA GLY A 105 -22.28 -1.06 8.79
C GLY A 105 -21.99 -1.31 7.30
N ILE A 106 -21.54 -0.31 6.54
CA ILE A 106 -21.30 -0.42 5.09
C ILE A 106 -19.80 -0.35 4.81
N TRP A 107 -19.25 -1.41 4.21
CA TRP A 107 -17.85 -1.46 3.82
C TRP A 107 -17.51 -0.42 2.73
N GLY A 108 -16.50 0.42 2.99
CA GLY A 108 -16.10 1.51 2.10
C GLY A 108 -16.78 2.86 2.39
N ASP A 109 -17.73 2.92 3.31
CA ASP A 109 -18.32 4.18 3.78
C ASP A 109 -17.44 4.79 4.88
N GLU A 110 -16.80 5.93 4.58
CA GLU A 110 -15.86 6.62 5.48
C GLU A 110 -14.86 5.66 6.17
N GLN A 111 -14.33 4.73 5.38
CA GLN A 111 -13.55 3.60 5.87
C GLN A 111 -12.17 4.04 6.34
N THR A 112 -11.85 3.83 7.62
CA THR A 112 -10.48 4.04 8.11
C THR A 112 -9.66 2.77 7.96
N ILE A 113 -8.46 2.87 7.37
CA ILE A 113 -7.45 1.82 7.35
C ILE A 113 -6.19 2.34 8.03
N PHE A 114 -5.74 1.66 9.08
CA PHE A 114 -4.42 1.90 9.64
C PHE A 114 -3.37 1.18 8.83
N VAL A 115 -2.27 1.87 8.52
CA VAL A 115 -1.15 1.35 7.74
C VAL A 115 0.11 1.42 8.59
N TYR A 116 0.59 0.27 9.02
CA TYR A 116 1.79 0.15 9.85
C TYR A 116 2.99 -0.23 9.01
N LEU A 117 4.08 0.53 9.14
CA LEU A 117 5.33 0.35 8.42
C LEU A 117 6.42 -0.11 9.38
N ASN A 118 6.78 -1.39 9.31
CA ASN A 118 7.83 -1.96 10.14
C ASN A 118 9.06 -2.31 9.29
N LYS A 119 10.19 -1.63 9.54
CA LYS A 119 11.47 -1.90 8.85
C LYS A 119 12.00 -3.30 9.17
N LEU A 120 12.65 -3.92 8.19
CA LEU A 120 13.19 -5.27 8.22
C LEU A 120 14.63 -5.30 7.72
N ASP A 121 15.39 -6.31 8.16
CA ASP A 121 16.76 -6.54 7.69
C ASP A 121 16.81 -7.18 6.29
N SER A 122 15.73 -7.83 5.86
CA SER A 122 15.62 -8.51 4.56
C SER A 122 14.17 -8.55 4.06
N MET A 123 14.00 -8.74 2.75
CA MET A 123 12.68 -8.84 2.12
C MET A 123 11.91 -10.05 2.68
N PRO A 124 10.68 -9.86 3.18
CA PRO A 124 9.87 -10.96 3.69
C PRO A 124 9.38 -11.85 2.54
N GLU A 125 9.02 -13.09 2.87
CA GLU A 125 8.37 -13.97 1.91
C GLU A 125 7.00 -13.42 1.51
N LEU A 126 6.82 -13.15 0.21
CA LEU A 126 5.58 -12.64 -0.36
C LEU A 126 4.54 -13.76 -0.40
N LYS A 127 3.56 -13.70 0.51
CA LYS A 127 2.53 -14.75 0.68
C LYS A 127 1.44 -14.78 -0.40
N TYR A 128 1.29 -13.70 -1.16
CA TYR A 128 0.17 -13.53 -2.08
C TYR A 128 0.63 -13.56 -3.52
N PHE A 129 -0.05 -14.39 -4.33
CA PHE A 129 0.06 -14.33 -5.79
C PHE A 129 -0.94 -13.28 -6.30
N GLY A 130 -0.46 -12.10 -6.66
CA GLY A 130 -1.29 -11.00 -7.18
C GLY A 130 -1.65 -9.96 -6.12
N ILE A 131 -2.79 -9.29 -6.30
CA ILE A 131 -3.27 -8.20 -5.45
C ILE A 131 -4.27 -8.79 -4.43
N PRO A 132 -3.89 -9.00 -3.16
CA PRO A 132 -4.82 -9.49 -2.14
C PRO A 132 -5.92 -8.47 -1.84
N THR A 133 -7.11 -8.96 -1.53
CA THR A 133 -8.23 -8.12 -1.08
C THR A 133 -8.18 -7.97 0.44
N LEU A 134 -8.30 -6.73 0.94
CA LEU A 134 -8.31 -6.44 2.38
C LEU A 134 -9.67 -6.76 3.02
N LEU A 135 -10.77 -6.32 2.42
CA LEU A 135 -12.09 -6.45 3.02
C LEU A 135 -12.66 -7.87 2.82
N PRO A 136 -13.43 -8.37 3.80
CA PRO A 136 -14.13 -9.64 3.64
C PRO A 136 -15.11 -9.58 2.47
N GLN A 137 -15.21 -10.68 1.71
CA GLN A 137 -16.18 -10.86 0.62
C GLN A 137 -17.52 -11.38 1.14
#